data_AF-A0A958X3T1-F1
#
_entry.id   AF-A0A958X3T1-F1
#
_cell.length_a   1.000
_cell.length_b   1.000
_cell.length_c   1.000
_cell.angle_alpha   90.00
_cell.angle_beta   90.00
_cell.angle_gamma   90.00
#
_symmetry.space_group_name_H-M   'P 1'
#
loop_
_entity.id
_entity.type
_entity.pdbx_description
1 polymer ?
#
loop_
_entity_poly.entity_id
_entity_poly.type
_entity_poly.pdbx_seq_one_letter_code
_entity_poly.pdbx_strand_id
1 'polypeptide(L)' 'MTPSGTEQFIQALQVAFEKGSLHKCTLSKPVKHAGSDLKNVYLRPVQLKKGLHLAFNFRYKTRDEVKNYLLEPAL' A
#
# COMPACT_ATOMS: atom_id res chain seq x y z
N MET A 1 10.18 24.82 -0.17
CA MET A 1 10.77 23.45 -0.23
C MET A 1 9.90 22.61 -1.13
N THR A 2 10.47 21.99 -2.15
CA THR A 2 9.72 21.07 -3.02
C THR A 2 9.54 19.75 -2.27
N PRO A 3 8.34 19.16 -2.21
CA PRO A 3 8.13 17.89 -1.51
C PRO A 3 8.96 16.78 -2.16
N SER A 4 9.46 15.86 -1.33
CA SER A 4 10.24 14.71 -1.82
C SER A 4 9.37 13.80 -2.70
N GLY A 5 10.01 12.97 -3.56
CA GLY A 5 9.26 12.01 -4.38
C GLY A 5 8.42 11.03 -3.55
N THR A 6 8.87 10.71 -2.33
CA THR A 6 8.12 9.87 -1.39
C THR A 6 6.89 10.59 -0.85
N GLU A 7 7.02 11.85 -0.44
CA GLU A 7 5.88 12.66 0.02
C GLU A 7 4.83 12.82 -1.08
N GLN A 8 5.25 13.12 -2.30
CA GLN A 8 4.36 13.25 -3.46
C GLN A 8 3.62 11.94 -3.73
N PHE A 9 4.31 10.80 -3.65
CA PHE A 9 3.70 9.49 -3.81
C PHE A 9 2.66 9.20 -2.72
N ILE A 10 3.00 9.44 -1.44
CA ILE A 10 2.09 9.24 -0.31
C ILE A 10 0.84 10.10 -0.48
N GLN A 11 1.01 11.38 -0.81
CA GLN A 11 -0.11 12.30 -1.00
C GLN A 11 -1.01 11.85 -2.17
N ALA A 12 -0.43 11.42 -3.29
CA ALA A 12 -1.20 10.91 -4.42
C ALA A 12 -1.99 9.64 -4.08
N LEU A 13 -1.39 8.74 -3.28
CA LEU A 13 -2.04 7.53 -2.79
C LEU A 13 -3.22 7.85 -1.88
N GLN A 14 -3.06 8.79 -0.94
CA GLN A 14 -4.14 9.25 -0.04
C GLN A 14 -5.31 9.81 -0.83
N VAL A 15 -5.03 10.77 -1.72
CA VAL A 15 -6.05 11.43 -2.54
C VAL A 15 -6.80 10.41 -3.40
N ALA A 16 -6.11 9.43 -3.99
CA ALA A 16 -6.75 8.39 -4.79
C ALA A 16 -7.63 7.46 -3.94
N PHE A 17 -7.17 7.10 -2.73
CA PHE A 17 -7.94 6.26 -1.81
C PHE A 17 -9.21 6.96 -1.32
N GLU A 18 -9.09 8.19 -0.83
CA GLU A 18 -10.20 8.98 -0.29
C GLU A 18 -11.26 9.31 -1.35
N LYS A 19 -10.82 9.59 -2.59
CA LYS A 19 -11.73 9.83 -3.72
C LYS A 19 -12.32 8.55 -4.30
N GLY A 20 -11.96 7.37 -3.80
CA GLY A 20 -12.41 6.08 -4.32
C GLY A 20 -11.91 5.77 -5.73
N SER A 21 -10.87 6.46 -6.22
CA SER A 21 -10.29 6.26 -7.55
C SER A 21 -9.09 5.32 -7.55
N LEU A 22 -8.60 4.93 -6.36
CA LEU A 22 -7.53 3.94 -6.22
C LEU A 22 -8.05 2.54 -6.53
N HIS A 23 -7.66 1.97 -7.67
CA HIS A 23 -8.02 0.59 -8.01
C HIS A 23 -7.00 -0.43 -7.48
N LYS A 24 -5.71 -0.14 -7.72
CA LYS A 24 -4.57 -0.96 -7.27
C LYS A 24 -3.30 -0.12 -7.32
N CYS A 25 -2.48 -0.22 -6.28
CA CYS A 25 -1.09 0.20 -6.32
C CYS A 25 -0.19 -1.03 -6.22
N THR A 26 0.90 -1.04 -6.98
CA THR A 26 1.90 -2.13 -6.95
C THR A 26 3.27 -1.54 -6.70
N LEU A 27 3.82 -1.86 -5.54
CA LEU A 27 5.22 -1.62 -5.25
C LEU A 27 6.00 -2.87 -5.65
N SER A 28 7.01 -2.67 -6.49
CA SER A 28 7.92 -3.71 -6.98
C SER A 28 9.35 -3.27 -6.76
N LYS A 29 10.32 -4.16 -6.99
CA LYS A 29 11.76 -3.93 -6.77
C LYS A 29 12.04 -3.50 -5.31
N PRO A 30 11.86 -4.42 -4.35
CA PRO A 30 12.14 -4.14 -2.94
C PRO A 30 13.58 -3.64 -2.77
N VAL A 31 13.75 -2.67 -1.89
CA VAL A 31 15.09 -2.21 -1.48
C VAL A 31 15.81 -3.31 -0.72
N LYS A 32 17.16 -3.24 -0.66
CA LYS A 32 18.00 -4.27 -0.03
C LYS A 32 17.60 -4.64 1.41
N HIS A 33 16.95 -3.72 2.13
CA HIS A 33 16.54 -3.90 3.52
C HIS A 33 15.10 -4.41 3.72
N ALA A 34 14.32 -4.61 2.65
CA ALA A 34 12.91 -5.01 2.75
C ALA A 34 12.68 -6.51 3.05
N GLY A 35 13.76 -7.28 3.26
CA GLY A 35 13.74 -8.74 3.43
C GLY A 35 14.04 -9.48 2.14
N SER A 36 14.84 -10.55 2.22
CA SER A 36 15.38 -11.29 1.07
C SER A 36 14.32 -11.89 0.14
N ASP A 37 13.17 -12.25 0.70
CA ASP A 37 12.14 -13.00 -0.02
C ASP A 37 10.94 -12.16 -0.45
N LEU A 38 10.83 -10.90 0.00
CA LEU A 38 9.76 -10.02 -0.44
C LEU A 38 9.95 -9.74 -1.95
N LYS A 39 8.87 -9.80 -2.72
CA LYS A 39 8.87 -9.51 -4.16
C LYS A 39 8.09 -8.24 -4.46
N ASN A 40 6.89 -8.17 -3.93
CA ASN A 40 5.96 -7.09 -4.22
C ASN A 40 5.11 -6.77 -2.99
N VAL A 41 4.60 -5.55 -2.96
CA VAL A 41 3.48 -5.17 -2.10
C VAL A 41 2.36 -4.66 -2.98
N TYR A 42 1.18 -5.27 -2.87
CA TYR A 42 -0.01 -4.78 -3.55
C TYR A 42 -0.90 -4.07 -2.55
N LEU A 43 -1.33 -2.86 -2.90
CA LEU A 43 -2.27 -2.09 -2.10
C LEU A 43 -3.59 -2.00 -2.87
N ARG A 44 -4.70 -2.32 -2.22
CA ARG A 44 -6.05 -2.21 -2.79
C ARG A 44 -7.06 -1.75 -1.73
N PRO A 45 -7.99 -0.84 -2.06
CA PRO A 45 -9.12 -0.59 -1.18
C PRO A 45 -10.00 -1.84 -1.07
N VAL A 46 -10.45 -2.14 0.13
CA VAL A 46 -11.37 -3.24 0.42
C VAL A 46 -12.46 -2.76 1.37
N GLN A 47 -13.71 -3.08 1.04
CA GLN A 47 -14.83 -2.84 1.93
C GLN A 47 -14.96 -4.02 2.90
N LEU A 48 -14.79 -3.77 4.20
CA LEU A 48 -14.95 -4.75 5.25
C LEU A 48 -16.14 -4.38 6.15
N LYS A 49 -16.54 -5.30 7.04
CA LYS A 49 -17.59 -5.04 8.04
C LYS A 49 -17.30 -3.79 8.90
N LYS A 50 -16.02 -3.49 9.14
CA LYS A 50 -15.56 -2.33 9.93
C LYS A 50 -15.30 -1.07 9.09
N GLY A 51 -15.72 -1.04 7.83
CA GLY A 51 -15.53 0.10 6.93
C GLY A 51 -14.46 -0.12 5.87
N LEU A 52 -14.14 0.96 5.15
CA LEU A 52 -13.17 0.96 4.06
C LEU A 52 -11.75 0.87 4.61
N HIS A 53 -10.98 -0.11 4.14
CA HIS A 53 -9.59 -0.33 4.52
C HIS A 53 -8.69 -0.35 3.29
N LEU A 54 -7.41 -0.08 3.50
CA LEU A 54 -6.36 -0.35 2.54
C LEU A 54 -5.73 -1.72 2.87
N ALA A 55 -5.95 -2.69 1.99
CA ALA A 55 -5.34 -4.01 2.09
C ALA A 55 -3.93 -3.99 1.51
N PHE A 56 -2.96 -4.41 2.31
CA PHE A 56 -1.57 -4.62 1.93
C PHE A 56 -1.34 -6.12 1.79
N ASN A 57 -1.17 -6.59 0.56
CA ASN A 57 -0.73 -7.95 0.28
C ASN A 57 0.78 -7.95 0.06
N PHE A 58 1.51 -8.43 1.06
CA PHE A 58 2.95 -8.67 1.02
C PHE A 58 3.21 -10.02 0.37
N ARG A 59 3.77 -9.99 -0.84
CA ARG A 59 4.03 -11.19 -1.64
C ARG A 59 5.48 -11.60 -1.47
N TYR A 60 5.67 -12.70 -0.75
CA TYR A 60 6.97 -13.34 -0.59
C TYR A 60 7.13 -14.47 -1.60
N LYS A 61 8.35 -15.00 -1.70
CA LYS A 61 8.67 -16.12 -2.59
C LYS A 61 7.76 -17.34 -2.40
N THR A 62 7.35 -17.64 -1.16
CA THR A 62 6.62 -18.88 -0.82
C THR A 62 5.30 -18.64 -0.09
N ARG A 63 4.93 -17.39 0.18
CA ARG A 63 3.69 -17.04 0.90
C ARG A 63 3.24 -15.63 0.58
N ASP A 64 1.94 -15.40 0.73
CA ASP A 64 1.34 -14.07 0.68
C ASP A 64 0.78 -13.74 2.08
N GLU A 65 1.10 -12.57 2.61
CA GLU A 65 0.57 -12.06 3.88
C GLU A 65 -0.31 -10.85 3.60
N VAL A 66 -1.57 -10.87 4.03
CA VAL A 66 -2.49 -9.74 3.85
C VAL A 66 -2.75 -9.06 5.19
N LYS A 67 -2.54 -7.74 5.22
CA LYS A 67 -2.84 -6.88 6.38
C LYS A 67 -3.75 -5.75 5.94
N ASN A 68 -4.85 -5.52 6.65
CA ASN A 68 -5.83 -4.49 6.33
C ASN A 68 -5.70 -3.35 7.35
N TYR A 69 -5.51 -2.13 6.87
CA TYR A 69 -5.36 -0.96 7.70
C TYR A 69 -6.40 0.11 7.34
N LEU A 70 -6.85 0.87 8.33
CA LEU A 70 -7.53 2.14 8.07
C LEU A 70 -6.51 3.15 7.52
N LEU A 71 -6.93 4.12 6.70
CA LEU A 71 -5.99 5.05 6.07
C LEU A 71 -5.24 5.92 7.10
N GLU A 72 -5.94 6.42 8.11
CA GLU A 72 -5.38 7.22 9.23
C GLU A 72 -4.18 6.52 9.94
N PRO A 73 -4.26 5.23 10.33
CA PRO A 73 -3.11 4.51 10.89
C PRO A 73 -2.18 3.86 9.85
N ALA A 74 -2.41 3.98 8.54
CA ALA A 74 -1.63 3.29 7.50
C ALA A 74 -0.51 4.13 6.87
N LEU A 75 -0.51 5.44 7.08
CA LEU A 75 0.39 6.41 6.43
C LEU A 75 1.05 7.35 7.43
#